data_AF-A0A497XD67-F1
#
_entry.id   AF-A0A497XD67-F1
#
_cell.length_a   1.000
_cell.length_b   1.000
_cell.length_c   1.000
_cell.angle_alpha   90.00
_cell.angle_beta   90.00
_cell.angle_gamma   90.00
#
_symmetry.space_group_name_H-M   'P 1'
#
loop_
_entity.id
_entity.type
_entity.pdbx_description
1 polymer ?
#
loop_
_entity_poly.entity_id
_entity_poly.type
_entity_poly.pdbx_seq_one_letter_code
_entity_poly.pdbx_strand_id
1 'polypeptide(L)'
;MGTFRAILLFAMLAALMQAARALDGIASDWRMIGQGEMRWFGFQLYDARLWAPPAGWSADGAYALELRYARDIPAQRLVQASIEEMQRLGGTDAERLARWRTALERVFPDVRPGEVIIGVHRPQAGAEFYHQGRLTGRVDDPEFARTFFAIWLDPRTREPALRARLLGQG
;
A
#
# COMPACT_ATOMS: atom_id res chain seq x y z
N MET A 1 -24.30 -1.80 -30.64
CA MET A 1 -23.95 -2.28 -29.29
C MET A 1 -22.73 -3.20 -29.39
N GLY A 2 -21.50 -2.71 -29.28
CA GLY A 2 -20.30 -3.55 -29.48
C GLY A 2 -18.98 -2.92 -29.07
N THR A 3 -18.90 -1.59 -28.95
CA THR A 3 -17.66 -0.86 -28.63
C THR A 3 -17.42 -0.71 -27.13
N PHE A 4 -18.46 -0.68 -26.30
CA PHE A 4 -18.33 -0.48 -24.84
C PHE A 4 -17.70 -1.67 -24.10
N ARG A 5 -17.95 -2.92 -24.54
CA ARG A 5 -17.37 -4.12 -23.93
C ARG A 5 -15.88 -4.29 -24.25
N ALA A 6 -15.45 -3.87 -25.44
CA ALA A 6 -14.05 -3.95 -25.85
C ALA A 6 -13.15 -2.93 -25.12
N ILE A 7 -13.65 -1.71 -24.88
CA ILE A 7 -12.92 -0.65 -24.15
C ILE A 7 -12.74 -1.03 -22.67
N LEU A 8 -13.76 -1.61 -22.03
CA LEU A 8 -13.69 -2.09 -20.65
C LEU A 8 -12.70 -3.27 -20.49
N LEU A 9 -12.69 -4.23 -21.42
CA LEU A 9 -11.69 -5.31 -21.40
C LEU A 9 -10.26 -4.80 -21.61
N PHE A 10 -10.05 -3.81 -22.49
CA PHE A 10 -8.72 -3.26 -22.77
C PHE A 10 -8.18 -2.40 -21.61
N ALA A 11 -9.04 -1.61 -20.96
CA ALA A 11 -8.67 -0.85 -19.76
C ALA A 11 -8.36 -1.78 -18.57
N MET A 12 -9.09 -2.89 -18.42
CA MET A 12 -8.83 -3.89 -17.37
C MET A 12 -7.50 -4.65 -17.62
N LEU A 13 -7.20 -4.98 -18.89
CA LEU A 13 -5.92 -5.59 -19.27
C LEU A 13 -4.73 -4.64 -19.02
N ALA A 14 -4.89 -3.35 -19.36
CA ALA A 14 -3.87 -2.33 -19.14
C ALA A 14 -3.64 -2.03 -17.65
N ALA A 15 -4.70 -2.05 -16.83
CA ALA A 15 -4.61 -1.91 -15.38
C ALA A 15 -3.92 -3.12 -14.71
N LEU A 16 -4.15 -4.34 -15.22
CA LEU A 16 -3.42 -5.54 -14.78
C LEU A 16 -1.94 -5.52 -15.21
N MET A 17 -1.63 -5.14 -16.45
CA MET A 17 -0.25 -5.06 -16.94
C MET A 17 0.58 -3.99 -16.20
N GLN A 18 -0.02 -2.84 -15.85
CA GLN A 18 0.68 -1.81 -15.07
C GLN A 18 0.95 -2.20 -13.61
N ALA A 19 0.13 -3.09 -13.05
CA ALA A 19 0.36 -3.64 -11.70
C ALA A 19 1.58 -4.57 -11.69
N ALA A 20 1.64 -5.50 -12.65
CA ALA A 20 2.75 -6.44 -12.78
C ALA A 20 4.09 -5.71 -12.97
N ARG A 21 4.11 -4.64 -13.77
CA ARG A 21 5.32 -3.82 -13.97
C ARG A 21 5.77 -3.04 -12.73
N ALA A 22 4.88 -2.79 -11.76
CA ALA A 22 5.23 -2.01 -10.58
C ALA A 22 6.12 -2.79 -9.60
N LEU A 23 6.02 -4.13 -9.60
CA LEU A 23 6.85 -5.03 -8.79
C LEU A 23 8.08 -5.57 -9.51
N ASP A 24 8.22 -5.32 -10.82
CA ASP A 24 9.39 -5.74 -11.59
C ASP A 24 10.66 -5.19 -10.94
N GLY A 25 11.56 -6.09 -10.54
CA GLY A 25 12.83 -5.73 -9.87
C GLY A 25 12.71 -5.48 -8.36
N ILE A 26 11.50 -5.49 -7.78
CA ILE A 26 11.26 -5.46 -6.33
C ILE A 26 11.01 -6.87 -5.81
N ALA A 27 10.11 -7.61 -6.49
CA ALA A 27 9.57 -8.90 -6.04
C ALA A 27 8.98 -9.68 -7.24
N SER A 28 9.83 -10.00 -8.21
CA SER A 28 9.40 -10.52 -9.53
C SER A 28 8.71 -11.90 -9.50
N ASP A 29 8.89 -12.70 -8.45
CA ASP A 29 8.26 -14.02 -8.28
C ASP A 29 7.06 -14.00 -7.32
N TRP A 30 6.69 -12.83 -6.78
CA TRP A 30 5.60 -12.71 -5.84
C TRP A 30 4.25 -12.79 -6.53
N ARG A 31 3.26 -13.31 -5.80
CA ARG A 31 1.90 -13.50 -6.29
C ARG A 31 0.94 -12.55 -5.60
N MET A 32 -0.04 -12.07 -6.35
CA MET A 32 -1.12 -11.27 -5.80
C MET A 32 -1.99 -12.17 -4.92
N ILE A 33 -2.22 -11.72 -3.68
CA ILE A 33 -3.10 -12.36 -2.72
C ILE A 33 -4.53 -11.84 -2.89
N GLY A 34 -4.66 -10.53 -3.05
CA GLY A 34 -5.95 -9.87 -3.21
C GLY A 34 -5.80 -8.40 -3.56
N GLN A 35 -6.92 -7.78 -3.94
CA GLN A 35 -6.97 -6.37 -4.35
C GLN A 35 -8.34 -5.75 -4.04
N GLY A 36 -8.37 -4.44 -3.80
CA GLY A 36 -9.61 -3.71 -3.58
C GLY A 36 -9.45 -2.20 -3.74
N GLU A 37 -10.59 -1.50 -3.79
CA GLU A 37 -10.63 -0.04 -3.89
C GLU A 37 -10.79 0.59 -2.51
N MET A 38 -10.04 1.66 -2.24
CA MET A 38 -10.29 2.57 -1.13
C MET A 38 -11.11 3.76 -1.61
N ARG A 39 -12.20 4.05 -0.90
CA ARG A 39 -13.09 5.18 -1.19
C ARG A 39 -13.31 6.04 0.05
N TRP A 40 -13.33 7.36 -0.15
CA TRP A 40 -13.66 8.32 0.89
C TRP A 40 -14.79 9.23 0.42
N PHE A 41 -15.90 9.28 1.17
CA PHE A 41 -17.13 9.97 0.78
C PHE A 41 -17.60 9.65 -0.66
N GLY A 42 -17.45 8.39 -1.09
CA GLY A 42 -17.84 7.93 -2.43
C GLY A 42 -16.83 8.19 -3.54
N PHE A 43 -15.76 8.95 -3.28
CA PHE A 43 -14.67 9.17 -4.23
C PHE A 43 -13.56 8.13 -4.05
N GLN A 44 -13.08 7.55 -5.15
CA GLN A 44 -11.95 6.62 -5.14
C GLN A 44 -10.65 7.38 -4.80
N LEU A 45 -9.93 6.87 -3.80
CA LEU A 45 -8.65 7.42 -3.37
C LEU A 45 -7.48 6.67 -3.99
N TYR A 46 -7.52 5.33 -3.92
CA TYR A 46 -6.54 4.45 -4.55
C TYR A 46 -7.10 3.03 -4.75
N ASP A 47 -6.45 2.29 -5.64
CA ASP A 47 -6.53 0.82 -5.67
C ASP A 47 -5.39 0.25 -4.82
N ALA A 48 -5.71 -0.71 -3.97
CA ALA A 48 -4.72 -1.43 -3.16
C ALA A 48 -4.59 -2.87 -3.62
N ARG A 49 -3.36 -3.39 -3.64
CA ARG A 49 -3.04 -4.79 -3.94
C ARG A 49 -2.07 -5.33 -2.92
N LEU A 50 -2.33 -6.54 -2.43
CA LEU A 50 -1.45 -7.26 -1.53
C LEU A 50 -0.73 -8.35 -2.32
N TRP A 51 0.58 -8.41 -2.15
CA TRP A 51 1.46 -9.36 -2.80
C TRP A 51 2.30 -10.10 -1.78
N ALA A 52 2.58 -11.38 -2.01
CA ALA A 52 3.43 -12.17 -1.12
C ALA A 52 4.32 -13.16 -1.91
N PRO A 53 5.41 -13.65 -1.30
CA PRO A 53 6.23 -14.71 -1.88
C PRO A 53 5.43 -15.99 -2.22
N PRO A 54 5.97 -16.88 -3.06
CA PRO A 54 5.33 -18.16 -3.40
C PRO A 54 4.95 -19.04 -2.19
N ALA A 55 5.64 -18.87 -1.05
CA ALA A 55 5.33 -19.54 0.22
C ALA A 55 3.98 -19.10 0.83
N GLY A 56 3.38 -18.01 0.33
CA GLY A 56 2.10 -17.48 0.79
C GLY A 56 2.25 -16.25 1.68
N TRP A 57 1.10 -15.68 2.05
CA TRP A 57 1.02 -14.52 2.92
C TRP A 57 0.98 -14.93 4.40
N SER A 58 1.69 -14.16 5.22
CA SER A 58 1.62 -14.20 6.68
C SER A 58 1.81 -12.79 7.22
N ALA A 59 1.14 -12.45 8.31
CA ALA A 59 1.25 -11.14 8.95
C ALA A 59 2.68 -10.79 9.39
N ASP A 60 3.47 -11.80 9.77
CA ASP A 60 4.87 -11.65 10.18
C ASP A 60 5.87 -11.93 9.03
N GLY A 61 5.35 -12.31 7.85
CA GLY A 61 6.13 -12.68 6.68
C GLY A 61 6.52 -11.50 5.80
N ALA A 62 7.26 -11.78 4.72
CA ALA A 62 7.52 -10.77 3.69
C ALA A 62 6.27 -10.59 2.83
N TYR A 63 5.88 -9.36 2.57
CA TYR A 63 4.77 -9.01 1.67
C TYR A 63 4.89 -7.56 1.21
N ALA A 64 4.16 -7.21 0.16
CA ALA A 64 4.16 -5.86 -0.41
C ALA A 64 2.73 -5.36 -0.54
N LEU A 65 2.54 -4.10 -0.16
CA LEU A 65 1.30 -3.38 -0.38
C LEU A 65 1.54 -2.33 -1.48
N GLU A 66 0.89 -2.52 -2.62
CA GLU A 66 0.88 -1.57 -3.73
C GLU A 66 -0.36 -0.68 -3.61
N LEU A 67 -0.15 0.63 -3.63
CA LEU A 67 -1.21 1.64 -3.67
C LEU A 67 -1.10 2.45 -4.95
N ARG A 68 -2.12 2.38 -5.80
CA ARG A 68 -2.24 3.18 -7.02
C ARG A 68 -3.23 4.30 -6.82
N TYR A 69 -2.74 5.53 -6.74
CA TYR A 69 -3.53 6.70 -6.41
C TYR A 69 -4.42 7.13 -7.57
N ALA A 70 -5.68 7.42 -7.28
CA ALA A 70 -6.63 7.99 -8.24
C ALA A 70 -6.69 9.52 -8.17
N ARG A 71 -5.97 10.13 -7.23
CA ARG A 71 -6.05 11.56 -6.88
C ARG A 71 -4.65 12.14 -6.67
N ASP A 72 -4.56 13.46 -6.80
CA ASP A 72 -3.40 14.23 -6.36
C ASP A 72 -3.42 14.34 -4.83
N ILE A 73 -2.35 13.93 -4.17
CA ILE A 73 -2.20 13.98 -2.71
C ILE A 73 -0.78 14.44 -2.36
N PRO A 74 -0.62 15.55 -1.63
CA PRO A 74 0.68 15.98 -1.13
C PRO A 74 1.28 14.97 -0.13
N ALA A 75 2.60 14.80 -0.15
CA ALA A 75 3.35 13.94 0.76
C ALA A 75 2.98 14.19 2.22
N GLN A 76 2.88 15.47 2.61
CA GLN A 76 2.51 15.89 3.97
C GLN A 76 1.15 15.33 4.39
N ARG A 77 0.18 15.22 3.47
CA ARG A 77 -1.13 14.63 3.74
C ARG A 77 -1.04 13.12 3.91
N LEU A 78 -0.22 12.43 3.09
CA LEU A 78 0.05 10.99 3.24
C LEU A 78 0.70 10.69 4.60
N VAL A 79 1.72 11.45 4.97
CA VAL A 79 2.41 11.35 6.26
C VAL A 79 1.43 11.57 7.40
N GLN A 80 0.67 12.66 7.38
CA GLN A 80 -0.27 13.01 8.45
C GLN A 80 -1.31 11.91 8.65
N ALA A 81 -1.97 11.46 7.57
CA ALA A 81 -2.98 10.41 7.64
C ALA A 81 -2.40 9.08 8.15
N SER A 82 -1.18 8.73 7.72
CA SER A 82 -0.50 7.52 8.19
C SER A 82 -0.22 7.58 9.69
N ILE A 83 0.27 8.72 10.20
CA ILE A 83 0.56 8.90 11.63
C ILE A 83 -0.72 8.86 12.46
N GLU A 84 -1.81 9.47 12.00
CA GLU A 84 -3.11 9.42 12.68
C GLU A 84 -3.65 7.99 12.79
N GLU A 85 -3.56 7.19 11.73
CA GLU A 85 -4.00 5.79 11.77
C GLU A 85 -3.08 4.92 12.63
N MET A 86 -1.76 5.10 12.57
CA MET A 86 -0.83 4.39 13.45
C MET A 86 -1.07 4.73 14.93
N GLN A 87 -1.34 6.01 15.23
CA GLN A 87 -1.69 6.43 16.57
C GLN A 87 -2.98 5.76 17.05
N ARG A 88 -4.01 5.74 16.20
CA ARG A 88 -5.30 5.10 16.50
C ARG A 88 -5.18 3.60 16.76
N LEU A 89 -4.28 2.90 16.04
CA LEU A 89 -4.09 1.45 16.16
C LEU A 89 -3.26 1.01 17.38
N GLY A 90 -2.70 1.97 18.13
CA GLY A 90 -2.00 1.71 19.38
C GLY A 90 -0.63 2.39 19.51
N GLY A 91 -0.20 3.19 18.53
CA GLY A 91 1.00 4.03 18.67
C GLY A 91 0.72 5.17 19.66
N THR A 92 1.04 5.00 20.94
CA THR A 92 0.79 6.04 21.97
C THR A 92 2.06 6.75 22.43
N ASP A 93 3.24 6.25 22.05
CA ASP A 93 4.53 6.87 22.35
C ASP A 93 4.78 8.05 21.38
N ALA A 94 4.69 9.27 21.92
CA ALA A 94 4.82 10.51 21.16
C ALA A 94 6.21 10.67 20.51
N GLU A 95 7.28 10.27 21.19
CA GLU A 95 8.64 10.38 20.63
C GLU A 95 8.81 9.42 19.45
N ARG A 96 8.25 8.22 19.56
CA ARG A 96 8.27 7.22 18.48
C ARG A 96 7.46 7.68 17.28
N LEU A 97 6.25 8.20 17.49
CA LEU A 97 5.44 8.78 16.42
C LEU A 97 6.15 9.94 15.73
N ALA A 98 6.86 10.80 16.48
CA ALA A 98 7.65 11.88 15.89
C ALA A 98 8.79 11.34 15.02
N ARG A 99 9.52 10.32 15.47
CA ARG A 99 10.56 9.64 14.65
C ARG A 99 9.97 9.01 13.38
N TRP A 100 8.84 8.33 13.49
CA TRP A 100 8.17 7.71 12.35
C TRP A 100 7.63 8.75 11.36
N ARG A 101 7.15 9.90 11.85
CA ARG A 101 6.77 11.04 10.99
C ARG A 101 7.94 11.50 10.15
N THR A 102 9.09 11.79 10.76
CA THR A 102 10.30 12.21 10.03
C THR A 102 10.77 11.14 9.04
N ALA A 103 10.65 9.86 9.40
CA ALA A 103 10.97 8.77 8.49
C ALA A 103 10.04 8.74 7.26
N LEU A 104 8.73 8.91 7.47
CA LEU A 104 7.72 8.98 6.40
C LEU A 104 7.91 10.20 5.50
N GLU A 105 8.20 11.37 6.07
CA GLU A 105 8.48 12.61 5.32
C GLU A 105 9.67 12.45 4.36
N ARG A 106 10.63 11.58 4.70
CA ARG A 106 11.78 11.27 3.84
C ARG A 106 11.43 10.31 2.71
N VAL A 107 10.52 9.35 2.93
CA VAL A 107 10.27 8.27 1.97
C VAL A 107 9.04 8.48 1.08
N PHE A 108 8.11 9.36 1.48
CA PHE A 108 6.90 9.64 0.71
C PHE A 108 7.08 10.87 -0.18
N PRO A 109 6.89 10.74 -1.50
CA PRO A 109 6.76 11.87 -2.40
C PRO A 109 5.31 12.36 -2.46
N ASP A 110 5.10 13.51 -3.09
CA ASP A 110 3.79 13.87 -3.60
C ASP A 110 3.36 12.83 -4.64
N VAL A 111 2.05 12.54 -4.72
CA VAL A 111 1.51 11.59 -5.69
C VAL A 111 0.48 12.24 -6.58
N ARG A 112 0.48 11.86 -7.86
CA ARG A 112 -0.51 12.27 -8.85
C ARG A 112 -1.44 11.11 -9.23
N PRO A 113 -2.60 11.37 -9.86
CA PRO A 113 -3.46 10.31 -10.38
C PRO A 113 -2.70 9.35 -11.31
N GLY A 114 -2.88 8.05 -11.07
CA GLY A 114 -2.18 6.96 -11.75
C GLY A 114 -0.87 6.55 -11.10
N GLU A 115 -0.33 7.35 -10.17
CA GLU A 115 0.96 7.07 -9.55
C GLU A 115 0.89 5.97 -8.48
N VAL A 116 2.01 5.27 -8.28
CA VAL A 116 2.09 4.08 -7.43
C VAL A 116 3.15 4.27 -6.36
N ILE A 117 2.75 3.97 -5.11
CA ILE A 117 3.67 3.71 -4.01
C ILE A 117 3.58 2.23 -3.64
N ILE A 118 4.72 1.57 -3.44
CA ILE A 118 4.81 0.22 -2.90
C ILE A 118 5.55 0.28 -1.57
N GLY A 119 4.93 -0.26 -0.52
CA GLY A 119 5.60 -0.57 0.74
C GLY A 119 5.90 -2.06 0.81
N VAL A 120 7.16 -2.43 1.05
CA VAL A 120 7.59 -3.83 1.24
C VAL A 120 7.89 -4.07 2.71
N HIS A 121 7.14 -4.98 3.34
CA HIS A 121 7.42 -5.44 4.69
C HIS A 121 8.60 -6.41 4.66
N ARG A 122 9.67 -6.08 5.39
CA ARG A 122 10.86 -6.91 5.59
C ARG A 122 10.82 -7.48 7.01
N PRO A 123 10.55 -8.79 7.18
CA PRO A 123 10.44 -9.41 8.49
C PRO A 123 11.63 -9.06 9.38
N GLN A 124 11.35 -8.61 10.60
CA GLN A 124 12.34 -8.25 11.62
C GLN A 124 13.32 -7.11 11.25
N ALA A 125 13.18 -6.48 10.08
CA ALA A 125 14.04 -5.39 9.65
C ALA A 125 13.30 -4.06 9.59
N GLY A 126 12.09 -4.03 9.02
CA GLY A 126 11.33 -2.80 8.83
C GLY A 126 10.60 -2.76 7.49
N ALA A 127 10.65 -1.61 6.82
CA ALA A 127 9.97 -1.41 5.55
C ALA A 127 10.84 -0.69 4.50
N GLU A 128 10.69 -1.10 3.25
CA GLU A 128 11.24 -0.39 2.08
C GLU A 128 10.11 0.25 1.27
N PHE A 129 10.34 1.46 0.77
CA PHE A 129 9.34 2.21 0.02
C PHE A 129 9.83 2.52 -1.39
N TYR A 130 8.93 2.35 -2.35
CA TYR A 130 9.18 2.59 -3.76
C TYR A 130 8.10 3.48 -4.33
N HIS A 131 8.48 4.44 -5.17
CA HIS A 131 7.57 5.27 -5.96
C HIS A 131 7.92 5.11 -7.44
N GLN A 132 6.94 4.78 -8.27
CA GLN A 132 7.17 4.49 -9.70
C GLN A 132 8.29 3.45 -9.94
N GLY A 133 8.36 2.43 -9.08
CA GLY A 133 9.39 1.38 -9.15
C GLY A 133 10.79 1.80 -8.67
N ARG A 134 10.98 3.05 -8.22
CA ARG A 134 12.27 3.54 -7.70
C ARG A 134 12.24 3.55 -6.17
N LEU A 135 13.28 3.02 -5.53
CA LEU A 135 13.44 3.07 -4.08
C LEU A 135 13.51 4.54 -3.62
N THR A 136 12.59 4.96 -2.77
CA THR A 136 12.59 6.29 -2.13
C THR A 136 13.28 6.27 -0.77
N GLY A 137 13.25 5.13 -0.07
CA GLY A 137 14.07 4.90 1.10
C GLY A 137 13.62 3.72 1.95
N ARG A 138 14.28 3.59 3.09
CA ARG A 138 14.04 2.54 4.08
C ARG A 138 13.71 3.13 5.44
N VAL A 139 12.91 2.40 6.20
CA VAL A 139 12.67 2.63 7.61
C VAL A 139 13.00 1.35 8.34
N ASP A 140 14.20 1.29 8.90
CA ASP A 140 14.79 0.12 9.56
C ASP A 140 14.27 -0.01 11.00
N ASP A 141 12.95 -0.11 11.14
CA ASP A 141 12.25 -0.28 12.41
C ASP A 141 11.14 -1.33 12.23
N PRO A 142 11.27 -2.53 12.83
CA PRO A 142 10.28 -3.59 12.69
C PRO A 142 8.92 -3.23 13.30
N GLU A 143 8.91 -2.40 14.34
CA GLU A 143 7.68 -1.97 14.98
C GLU A 143 6.95 -0.93 14.14
N PHE A 144 7.70 -0.01 13.54
CA PHE A 144 7.16 0.89 12.50
C PHE A 144 6.47 0.08 11.41
N ALA A 145 7.16 -0.92 10.85
CA ALA A 145 6.62 -1.70 9.74
C ALA A 145 5.32 -2.42 10.15
N ARG A 146 5.31 -3.14 11.28
CA ARG A 146 4.09 -3.77 11.80
C ARG A 146 2.94 -2.77 11.95
N THR A 147 3.20 -1.61 12.53
CA THR A 147 2.16 -0.59 12.81
C THR A 147 1.68 0.10 11.53
N PHE A 148 2.58 0.38 10.59
CA PHE A 148 2.25 1.01 9.32
C PHE A 148 1.40 0.08 8.44
N PHE A 149 1.80 -1.17 8.23
CA PHE A 149 0.99 -2.10 7.42
C PHE A 149 -0.32 -2.50 8.09
N ALA A 150 -0.38 -2.45 9.43
CA ALA A 150 -1.61 -2.65 10.20
C ALA A 150 -2.74 -1.68 9.83
N ILE A 151 -2.44 -0.48 9.29
CA ILE A 151 -3.46 0.46 8.78
C ILE A 151 -4.44 -0.25 7.82
N TRP A 152 -3.93 -1.16 6.99
CA TRP A 152 -4.72 -1.92 6.02
C TRP A 152 -5.05 -3.35 6.48
N LEU A 153 -4.12 -4.00 7.20
CA LEU A 153 -4.18 -5.45 7.42
C LEU A 153 -4.66 -5.85 8.83
N ASP A 154 -4.69 -4.93 9.79
CA ASP A 154 -5.20 -5.22 11.14
C ASP A 154 -6.73 -5.36 11.11
N PRO A 155 -7.32 -6.32 11.84
CA PRO A 155 -8.78 -6.44 11.97
C PRO A 155 -9.50 -5.16 12.44
N ARG A 156 -8.80 -4.26 13.14
CA ARG A 156 -9.27 -2.96 13.63
C ARG A 156 -9.09 -1.82 12.61
N THR A 157 -8.76 -2.12 11.36
CA THR A 157 -8.72 -1.13 10.27
C THR A 157 -10.07 -0.41 10.14
N ARG A 158 -10.04 0.84 9.65
CA ARG A 158 -11.26 1.57 9.29
C ARG A 158 -11.95 1.03 8.05
N GLU A 159 -11.27 0.17 7.28
CA GLU A 159 -11.76 -0.36 6.00
C GLU A 159 -11.84 -1.90 5.99
N PRO A 160 -12.73 -2.54 6.79
CA PRO A 160 -12.80 -4.00 6.88
C PRO A 160 -13.09 -4.69 5.55
N ALA A 161 -13.89 -4.08 4.69
CA ALA A 161 -14.21 -4.62 3.37
C ALA A 161 -12.99 -4.59 2.43
N LEU A 162 -12.20 -3.52 2.46
CA LEU A 162 -10.95 -3.44 1.72
C LEU A 162 -9.97 -4.51 2.21
N ARG A 163 -9.82 -4.65 3.54
CA ARG A 163 -8.98 -5.68 4.15
C ARG A 163 -9.39 -7.09 3.71
N ALA A 164 -10.68 -7.42 3.76
CA ALA A 164 -11.16 -8.73 3.34
C ALA A 164 -10.76 -9.01 1.88
N ARG A 165 -10.93 -8.05 0.98
CA ARG A 165 -10.52 -8.18 -0.42
C ARG A 165 -9.01 -8.33 -0.60
N LEU A 166 -8.21 -7.57 0.15
CA LEU A 166 -6.74 -7.69 0.13
C LEU A 166 -6.26 -9.06 0.60
N LEU A 167 -6.94 -9.64 1.58
CA LEU A 167 -6.63 -10.98 2.11
C LEU A 167 -7.27 -12.12 1.31
N GLY A 168 -7.93 -11.83 0.18
CA GLY A 168 -8.59 -12.85 -0.66
C GLY A 168 -9.83 -13.47 -0.01
N GLN A 169 -10.48 -12.77 0.91
CA GLN A 169 -11.63 -13.22 1.72
C GLN A 169 -12.97 -12.62 1.24
N GLY A 170 -12.99 -11.91 0.11
CA GLY A 170 -14.16 -11.18 -0.39
C GLY A 170 -14.51 -11.50 -1.83
#